data_AF-A0A962VAM1-F1
#
_entry.id   AF-A0A962VAM1-F1
#
_cell.length_a   1.000
_cell.length_b   1.000
_cell.length_c   1.000
_cell.angle_alpha   90.00
_cell.angle_beta   90.00
_cell.angle_gamma   90.00
#
_symmetry.space_group_name_H-M   'P 1'
#
loop_
_entity.id
_entity.type
_entity.pdbx_description
1 polymer ?
#
loop_
_entity_poly.entity_id
_entity_poly.type
_entity_poly.pdbx_seq_one_letter_code
_entity_poly.pdbx_strand_id
1 'polypeptide(L)'
;MSKKYIDKPPVSKTDWKRVETMADNDIQFDEDSPQTTPDDWLKAVVHTGFKLPRKKTQIALRLDNDVLTWFKAQGPGYQTRINAILKAYKDAHEKSGKADV
;
A
#
# COMPACT_ATOMS: atom_id res chain seq x y z
N MET A 1 16.58 5.74 -21.22
CA MET A 1 15.21 5.48 -20.69
C MET A 1 15.29 5.37 -19.16
N SER A 2 15.22 6.49 -18.43
CA SER A 2 15.31 6.51 -16.97
C SER A 2 13.93 6.25 -16.35
N LYS A 3 13.83 5.16 -15.59
CA LYS A 3 12.60 4.78 -14.89
C LYS A 3 12.47 5.66 -13.64
N LYS A 4 11.58 6.66 -13.68
CA LYS A 4 11.26 7.55 -12.55
C LYS A 4 10.70 6.70 -11.39
N TYR A 5 11.52 6.38 -10.41
CA TYR A 5 11.02 5.93 -9.11
C TYR A 5 10.35 7.13 -8.44
N ILE A 6 9.11 6.94 -7.98
CA ILE A 6 8.35 7.93 -7.22
C ILE A 6 8.88 7.86 -5.78
N ASP A 7 9.99 8.57 -5.51
CA ASP A 7 10.65 8.64 -4.19
C ASP A 7 9.82 9.38 -3.13
N LYS A 8 8.75 10.08 -3.53
CA LYS A 8 7.76 10.70 -2.64
C LYS A 8 6.37 10.35 -3.15
N PRO A 9 5.42 9.94 -2.28
CA PRO A 9 4.03 9.81 -2.70
C PRO A 9 3.62 11.10 -3.41
N PRO A 10 2.80 11.03 -4.47
CA PRO A 10 2.41 12.21 -5.22
C PRO A 10 1.94 13.26 -4.22
N VAL A 11 2.63 14.39 -4.19
CA VAL A 11 2.29 15.48 -3.28
C VAL A 11 0.85 15.83 -3.61
N SER A 12 -0.02 15.77 -2.60
CA SER A 12 -1.42 16.13 -2.79
C SER A 12 -1.47 17.49 -3.46
N LYS A 13 -2.23 17.61 -4.55
CA LYS A 13 -2.46 18.89 -5.23
C LYS A 13 -3.38 19.80 -4.40
N THR A 14 -3.91 19.29 -3.30
CA THR A 14 -4.73 20.06 -2.36
C THR A 14 -3.88 21.12 -1.67
N ASP A 15 -4.32 22.37 -1.76
CA ASP A 15 -3.81 23.46 -0.96
C ASP A 15 -4.34 23.33 0.48
N TRP A 16 -3.56 22.67 1.33
CA TRP A 16 -3.93 22.41 2.73
C TRP A 16 -4.01 23.68 3.56
N LYS A 17 -3.18 24.70 3.28
CA LYS A 17 -3.21 25.96 4.02
C LYS A 17 -4.53 26.68 3.80
N ARG A 18 -5.02 26.72 2.56
CA ARG A 18 -6.33 27.30 2.24
C ARG A 18 -7.45 26.57 2.97
N VAL A 19 -7.45 25.23 2.94
CA VAL A 19 -8.49 24.40 3.57
C VAL A 19 -8.51 24.57 5.09
N GLU A 20 -7.34 24.64 5.74
CA GLU A 20 -7.24 24.84 7.19
C GLU A 20 -7.74 26.22 7.65
N THR A 21 -7.65 27.24 6.79
CA THR A 21 -8.07 28.62 7.12
C THR A 21 -9.50 28.95 6.68
N MET A 22 -10.16 28.06 5.94
CA MET A 22 -11.50 28.31 5.40
C MET A 22 -12.54 28.27 6.51
N ALA A 23 -13.44 29.25 6.55
CA ALA A 23 -14.54 29.23 7.51
C ALA A 23 -15.64 28.27 7.04
N ASP A 24 -16.34 27.63 7.99
CA ASP A 24 -17.40 26.66 7.67
C ASP A 24 -18.52 27.27 6.81
N ASN A 25 -18.85 28.54 7.02
CA ASN A 25 -19.87 29.25 6.25
C ASN A 25 -19.50 29.46 4.77
N ASP A 26 -18.21 29.37 4.43
CA ASP A 26 -17.74 29.52 3.04
C ASP A 26 -17.85 28.19 2.28
N ILE A 27 -18.10 27.06 2.96
CA ILE A 27 -18.22 25.73 2.35
C ILE A 27 -19.49 25.66 1.51
N GLN A 28 -19.32 25.41 0.21
CA GLN A 28 -20.43 25.23 -0.72
C GLN A 28 -20.87 23.77 -0.73
N PHE A 29 -22.17 23.54 -0.56
CA PHE A 29 -22.79 22.23 -0.73
C PHE A 29 -23.64 22.26 -1.99
N ASP A 30 -23.44 21.30 -2.88
CA ASP A 30 -24.16 21.16 -4.14
C ASP A 30 -24.70 19.72 -4.30
N GLU A 31 -25.25 19.41 -5.47
CA GLU A 31 -25.82 18.09 -5.77
C GLU A 31 -24.74 16.98 -5.78
N ASP A 32 -23.51 17.31 -6.19
CA ASP A 32 -22.38 16.37 -6.22
C ASP A 32 -21.73 16.19 -4.82
N SER A 33 -21.90 17.18 -3.93
CA SER A 33 -21.34 17.20 -2.57
C SER A 33 -22.36 17.67 -1.54
N PRO A 34 -23.41 16.87 -1.26
CA PRO A 34 -24.44 17.21 -0.29
C PRO A 34 -23.90 17.25 1.14
N GLN A 35 -24.53 18.04 1.99
CA GLN A 35 -24.21 18.07 3.41
C GLN A 35 -24.52 16.72 4.05
N THR A 36 -23.54 16.14 4.75
CA THR A 36 -23.74 14.86 5.42
C THR A 36 -24.63 15.01 6.66
N THR A 37 -25.57 14.09 6.82
CA THR A 37 -26.50 14.00 7.95
C THR A 37 -26.10 12.88 8.92
N PRO A 38 -26.54 12.90 10.19
CA PRO A 38 -26.28 11.79 11.12
C PRO A 38 -26.80 10.43 10.62
N ASP A 39 -27.88 10.44 9.83
CA ASP A 39 -28.48 9.23 9.28
C ASP A 39 -27.56 8.52 8.27
N ASP A 40 -26.71 9.28 7.56
CA ASP A 40 -25.71 8.74 6.64
C ASP A 40 -24.65 7.90 7.37
N TRP A 41 -24.40 8.20 8.65
CA TRP A 41 -23.43 7.52 9.48
C TRP A 41 -24.01 6.35 10.28
N LEU A 42 -25.33 6.22 10.42
CA LEU A 42 -25.99 5.18 11.22
C LEU A 42 -25.61 3.75 10.79
N LYS A 43 -25.31 3.56 9.50
CA LYS A 43 -24.90 2.26 8.92
C LYS A 43 -23.43 2.26 8.49
N ALA A 44 -22.69 3.32 8.77
CA ALA A 44 -21.29 3.40 8.39
C ALA A 44 -20.48 2.36 9.17
N VAL A 45 -19.85 1.44 8.44
CA VAL A 45 -18.90 0.51 9.03
C VAL A 45 -17.56 1.21 9.11
N VAL A 46 -17.07 1.48 10.32
CA VAL A 46 -15.73 2.03 10.53
C VAL A 46 -14.73 1.06 9.93
N HIS A 47 -14.08 1.48 8.84
CA HIS A 47 -13.09 0.69 8.13
C HIS A 47 -11.78 0.68 8.93
N THR A 48 -11.75 -0.09 10.01
CA THR A 48 -10.56 -0.27 10.84
C THR A 48 -9.62 -1.27 10.17
N GLY A 49 -8.36 -0.88 9.95
CA GLY A 49 -7.32 -1.84 9.55
C GLY A 49 -6.81 -1.74 8.12
N PHE A 50 -6.83 -0.56 7.50
CA PHE A 50 -6.04 -0.33 6.28
C PHE A 50 -4.54 -0.49 6.62
N LYS A 51 -4.04 -1.73 6.59
CA LYS A 51 -2.61 -1.99 6.61
C LYS A 51 -2.10 -1.50 5.27
N LEU A 52 -1.50 -0.30 5.27
CA LEU A 52 -0.84 0.20 4.07
C LEU A 52 0.04 -0.93 3.52
N PRO A 53 -0.05 -1.23 2.21
CA PRO A 53 0.78 -2.27 1.64
C PRO A 53 2.23 -1.94 1.94
N ARG A 54 2.93 -2.89 2.58
CA ARG A 54 4.35 -2.70 2.92
C ARG A 54 5.09 -2.35 1.64
N LYS A 55 5.88 -1.27 1.69
CA LYS A 55 6.70 -0.84 0.56
C LYS A 55 7.57 -2.03 0.12
N LYS A 56 7.50 -2.35 -1.17
CA LYS A 56 8.39 -3.34 -1.81
C LYS A 56 9.49 -2.56 -2.51
N THR A 57 10.74 -2.91 -2.25
CA THR A 57 11.88 -2.35 -2.98
C THR A 57 12.07 -3.16 -4.25
N GLN A 58 12.06 -2.50 -5.41
CA GLN A 58 12.40 -3.15 -6.66
C GLN A 58 13.92 -3.22 -6.77
N ILE A 59 14.44 -4.45 -6.87
CA ILE A 59 15.87 -4.74 -6.97
C ILE A 59 16.13 -5.60 -8.22
N ALA A 60 17.37 -5.57 -8.71
CA ALA A 60 17.84 -6.53 -9.70
C ALA A 60 18.40 -7.76 -8.96
N LEU A 61 17.64 -8.85 -8.93
CA LEU A 61 18.04 -10.13 -8.36
C LEU A 61 18.32 -11.13 -9.47
N ARG A 62 19.46 -11.84 -9.39
CA ARG A 62 19.76 -12.97 -10.27
C ARG A 62 19.18 -14.24 -9.66
N LEU A 63 18.47 -15.02 -10.47
CA LEU A 63 17.90 -16.32 -10.13
C LEU A 63 18.34 -17.31 -11.19
N ASP A 64 18.49 -18.57 -10.81
CA ASP A 64 18.78 -19.64 -11.75
C ASP A 64 17.64 -19.81 -12.76
N ASN A 65 17.99 -20.23 -13.97
CA ASN A 65 17.05 -20.26 -15.09
C ASN A 65 15.94 -21.29 -14.88
N ASP A 66 16.28 -22.46 -14.35
CA ASP A 66 15.36 -23.54 -14.02
C ASP A 66 14.35 -23.12 -12.94
N VAL A 67 14.82 -22.46 -11.88
CA VAL A 67 13.96 -21.92 -10.81
C VAL A 67 12.99 -20.89 -11.36
N LEU A 68 13.48 -19.94 -12.16
CA LEU A 68 12.62 -18.91 -12.75
C LEU A 68 11.58 -19.52 -13.71
N THR A 69 11.99 -20.51 -14.50
CA THR A 69 11.11 -21.20 -15.45
C THR A 69 10.02 -21.97 -14.72
N TRP A 70 10.36 -22.68 -13.64
CA TRP A 70 9.40 -23.39 -12.80
C TRP A 70 8.36 -22.45 -12.18
N PHE A 71 8.77 -21.30 -11.65
CA PHE A 71 7.83 -20.31 -11.11
C PHE A 71 6.93 -19.68 -12.18
N LYS A 72 7.47 -19.40 -13.37
CA LYS A 72 6.69 -18.86 -14.49
C LYS A 72 5.64 -19.86 -14.99
N ALA A 73 5.94 -21.16 -14.99
CA ALA A 73 5.01 -22.21 -15.40
C ALA A 73 3.73 -22.27 -14.54
N GLN A 74 3.79 -21.77 -13.29
CA GLN A 74 2.64 -21.68 -12.39
C GLN A 74 1.68 -20.53 -12.72
N GLY A 75 1.97 -19.75 -13.77
CA GLY A 75 1.09 -18.70 -14.27
C GLY A 75 1.29 -17.32 -13.60
N PRO A 76 0.30 -16.42 -13.77
CA PRO A 76 0.38 -15.05 -13.30
C PRO A 76 0.66 -14.95 -11.79
N GLY A 77 1.44 -13.94 -11.39
CA GLY A 77 1.80 -13.72 -9.98
C GLY A 77 3.03 -14.49 -9.49
N TYR A 78 3.82 -15.09 -10.38
CA TYR A 78 5.04 -15.81 -10.02
C TYR A 78 6.02 -15.00 -9.15
N GLN A 79 6.20 -13.70 -9.41
CA GLN A 79 7.03 -12.82 -8.58
C GLN A 79 6.50 -12.68 -7.14
N THR A 80 5.18 -12.65 -6.97
CA THR A 80 4.53 -12.59 -5.66
C THR A 80 4.76 -13.89 -4.89
N ARG A 81 4.71 -15.04 -5.57
CA ARG A 81 5.04 -16.35 -4.98
C ARG A 81 6.50 -16.41 -4.54
N ILE A 82 7.44 -15.98 -5.37
CA ILE A 82 8.87 -15.89 -5.02
C ILE A 82 9.03 -15.06 -3.74
N ASN A 83 8.44 -13.86 -3.71
CA ASN A 83 8.53 -12.99 -2.53
C ASN A 83 7.90 -13.60 -1.26
N ALA A 84 6.79 -14.34 -1.39
CA ALA A 84 6.15 -15.01 -0.27
C ALA A 84 7.06 -16.09 0.35
N ILE A 85 7.76 -16.86 -0.49
CA ILE A 85 8.70 -17.90 -0.04
C ILE A 85 9.91 -17.27 0.65
N LEU A 86 10.52 -16.24 0.05
CA LEU A 86 11.63 -15.51 0.67
C LEU A 86 11.24 -14.92 2.03
N LYS A 87 10.01 -14.41 2.14
CA LYS A 87 9.47 -13.90 3.40
C LYS A 87 9.29 -15.01 4.43
N ALA A 88 8.72 -16.15 4.06
CA ALA A 88 8.54 -17.28 4.97
C ALA A 88 9.90 -17.80 5.48
N TYR A 89 10.89 -17.88 4.59
CA TYR A 89 12.26 -18.27 4.95
C TYR A 89 12.89 -17.29 5.95
N LYS A 90 12.79 -15.97 5.68
CA LYS A 90 13.23 -14.91 6.59
C LYS A 90 12.57 -15.03 7.96
N ASP A 91 11.23 -15.12 8.00
CA ASP A 91 10.46 -15.12 9.25
C ASP A 91 10.77 -16.38 10.09
N ALA A 92 11.09 -17.52 9.45
CA ALA A 92 11.53 -18.73 10.13
C ALA A 92 12.91 -18.57 10.79
N HIS A 93 13.88 -17.96 10.08
CA HIS A 93 15.25 -17.77 10.58
C HIS A 93 15.38 -16.61 11.58
N GLU A 94 14.49 -15.62 11.55
CA GLU A 94 14.44 -14.57 12.58
C GLU A 94 13.89 -15.06 13.92
N LYS A 95 13.04 -16.11 13.92
CA LYS A 95 12.51 -16.69 15.16
C LYS A 95 13.51 -17.58 15.88
N SER A 96 14.39 -18.27 15.15
CA SER A 96 15.45 -19.10 15.76
C SER A 96 16.57 -18.26 16.40
N GLY A 97 16.87 -17.07 15.87
CA GLY A 97 17.89 -16.18 16.44
C GLY A 97 17.47 -15.39 17.69
N LYS A 98 16.21 -15.48 18.13
CA LYS A 98 15.67 -14.80 19.32
C LYS A 98 15.50 -15.71 20.54
N ALA A 99 15.79 -17.01 20.41
CA ALA A 99 15.65 -17.98 21.50
C ALA A 99 16.96 -18.22 22.28
N ASP A 100 18.10 -17.70 21.80
CA ASP A 100 19.45 -17.96 22.37
C ASP A 100 20.17 -16.69 22.87
N VAL A 101 19.45 -15.65 23.32
CA VAL A 101 20.02 -14.50 24.06
C VAL A 101 19.17 -14.17 25.27
#